data_AF-A0A954LH63-F1
#
_entry.id   AF-A0A954LH63-F1
#
_cell.length_a   1.000
_cell.length_b   1.000
_cell.length_c   1.000
_cell.angle_alpha   90.00
_cell.angle_beta   90.00
_cell.angle_gamma   90.00
#
_symmetry.space_group_name_H-M   'P 1'
#
loop_
_entity.id
_entity.type
_entity.pdbx_description
1 polymer ?
#
loop_
_entity_poly.entity_id
_entity_poly.type
_entity_poly.pdbx_seq_one_letter_code
_entity_poly.pdbx_strand_id
1 'polypeptide(L)'
;STVEQLAPWAHSVHLKDQALKPYDEGFLLGDIPLGQGGLDLKRMVDILQKTKPGIRFSLELMTRDPLKVPCLTKNYWRTFPDLPAKDLARTLRYVREHSTDNLQDISRLTPEAQLAREEANVRESLTYARDQLGLKA
;
A
#
# COMPACT_ATOMS: atom_id res chain seq x y z
N SER A 1 2.38 -3.43 -16.60
CA SER A 1 2.14 -3.69 -15.16
C SER A 1 0.80 -4.41 -14.98
N THR A 2 0.46 -4.87 -13.76
CA THR A 2 -0.88 -5.43 -13.48
C THR A 2 -1.99 -4.40 -13.74
N VAL A 3 -1.77 -3.14 -13.39
CA VAL A 3 -2.73 -2.05 -13.63
C VAL A 3 -2.99 -1.85 -15.12
N GLU A 4 -1.96 -1.79 -15.96
CA GLU A 4 -2.11 -1.63 -17.42
C GLU A 4 -2.91 -2.77 -18.04
N GLN A 5 -2.67 -4.00 -17.58
CA GLN A 5 -3.39 -5.17 -18.09
C GLN A 5 -4.84 -5.15 -17.64
N LEU A 6 -5.12 -4.86 -16.36
CA LEU A 6 -6.46 -5.01 -15.79
C LEU A 6 -7.36 -3.77 -15.89
N ALA A 7 -6.81 -2.59 -16.21
CA ALA A 7 -7.58 -1.35 -16.32
C ALA A 7 -8.82 -1.43 -17.23
N PRO A 8 -8.81 -2.13 -18.39
CA PRO A 8 -10.00 -2.29 -19.23
C PRO A 8 -11.16 -3.05 -18.59
N TRP A 9 -10.95 -3.75 -17.48
CA TRP A 9 -11.99 -4.50 -16.77
C TRP A 9 -12.31 -3.92 -15.40
N ALA A 10 -11.65 -2.83 -15.00
CA ALA A 10 -11.90 -2.19 -13.72
C ALA A 10 -13.32 -1.57 -13.65
N HIS A 11 -14.01 -1.82 -12.54
CA HIS A 11 -15.36 -1.29 -12.27
C HIS A 11 -15.37 -0.29 -11.12
N SER A 12 -14.68 -0.60 -10.03
CA SER A 12 -14.38 0.27 -8.91
C SER A 12 -12.93 0.09 -8.50
N VAL A 13 -12.31 1.14 -7.94
CA VAL A 13 -10.91 1.12 -7.51
C VAL A 13 -10.82 1.51 -6.05
N HIS A 14 -10.21 0.65 -5.25
CA HIS A 14 -9.86 0.97 -3.87
C HIS A 14 -8.37 1.34 -3.83
N LEU A 15 -8.07 2.56 -3.42
CA LEU A 15 -6.71 3.08 -3.34
C LEU A 15 -6.19 2.99 -1.91
N LYS A 16 -4.98 2.47 -1.80
CA LYS A 16 -4.19 2.47 -0.57
C LYS A 16 -2.73 2.67 -0.88
N ASP A 17 -1.96 3.02 0.12
CA ASP A 17 -0.50 3.08 0.05
C ASP A 17 0.11 2.37 1.26
N GLN A 18 1.33 1.88 1.09
CA GLN A 18 1.95 1.00 2.06
C GLN A 18 3.44 1.30 2.24
N ALA A 19 3.82 1.44 3.50
CA ALA A 19 5.20 1.54 3.94
C ALA A 19 5.79 0.15 4.06
N LEU A 20 7.04 0.02 3.64
CA LEU A 20 7.79 -1.23 3.62
C LEU A 20 9.04 -1.06 4.47
N LYS A 21 9.39 -2.10 5.23
CA LYS A 21 10.67 -2.13 5.97
C LYS A 21 11.19 -3.57 6.10
N PRO A 22 12.42 -3.89 5.69
CA PRO A 22 13.00 -5.20 5.96
C PRO A 22 13.05 -5.54 7.46
N TYR A 23 12.91 -6.82 7.78
CA TYR A 23 13.27 -7.40 9.07
C TYR A 23 13.81 -8.82 8.87
N ASP A 24 14.33 -9.45 9.92
CA ASP A 24 15.09 -10.70 9.83
C ASP A 24 14.40 -11.83 9.05
N GLU A 25 13.08 -11.98 9.20
CA GLU A 25 12.32 -13.07 8.55
C GLU A 25 11.56 -12.62 7.27
N GLY A 26 11.73 -11.37 6.83
CA GLY A 26 11.08 -10.84 5.64
C GLY A 26 10.93 -9.33 5.66
N PHE A 27 9.70 -8.82 5.62
CA PHE A 27 9.44 -7.38 5.68
C PHE A 27 8.15 -7.03 6.43
N LEU A 28 8.12 -5.82 6.97
CA LEU A 28 6.94 -5.18 7.55
C LEU A 28 6.16 -4.48 6.43
N LEU A 29 4.84 -4.58 6.51
CA LEU A 29 3.88 -3.96 5.59
C LEU A 29 2.88 -3.13 6.41
N GLY A 30 3.06 -1.82 6.44
CA GLY A 30 2.17 -0.90 7.16
C GLY A 30 1.29 -0.12 6.20
N ASP A 31 -0.02 -0.11 6.43
CA ASP A 31 -0.94 0.80 5.75
C ASP A 31 -0.68 2.23 6.27
N ILE A 32 -0.53 3.19 5.35
CA ILE A 32 -0.14 4.58 5.65
C ILE A 32 -0.87 5.55 4.72
N PRO A 33 -0.84 6.87 5.00
CA PRO A 33 -1.51 7.83 4.14
C PRO A 33 -0.99 7.80 2.71
N LEU A 34 -1.87 8.08 1.76
CA LEU A 34 -1.52 8.07 0.33
C LEU A 34 -0.35 9.02 0.04
N GLY A 35 0.60 8.54 -0.77
CA GLY A 35 1.77 9.30 -1.19
C GLY A 35 2.95 9.23 -0.24
N GLN A 36 2.83 8.47 0.86
CA GLN A 36 3.90 8.27 1.83
C GLN A 36 4.53 6.88 1.73
N GLY A 37 4.04 6.01 0.82
CA GLY A 37 4.50 4.64 0.67
C GLY A 37 5.23 4.37 -0.64
N GLY A 38 5.34 3.09 -0.98
CA GLY A 38 6.14 2.64 -2.12
C GLY A 38 5.42 2.67 -3.48
N LEU A 39 4.10 2.84 -3.51
CA LEU A 39 3.33 2.70 -4.75
C LEU A 39 3.39 3.96 -5.62
N ASP A 40 3.55 3.78 -6.94
CA ASP A 40 3.44 4.86 -7.92
C ASP A 40 1.95 5.17 -8.20
N LEU A 41 1.27 5.74 -7.20
CA LEU A 41 -0.16 6.03 -7.24
C LEU A 41 -0.52 6.96 -8.40
N LYS A 42 0.35 7.92 -8.71
CA LYS A 42 0.13 8.86 -9.82
C LYS A 42 0.02 8.11 -11.15
N ARG A 43 1.02 7.28 -11.47
CA ARG A 43 0.98 6.47 -12.70
C ARG A 43 -0.22 5.53 -12.72
N MET A 44 -0.53 4.88 -11.59
CA MET A 44 -1.66 3.96 -11.50
C MET A 44 -3.00 4.66 -11.78
N VAL A 45 -3.24 5.81 -11.16
CA VAL A 45 -4.46 6.62 -11.37
C VAL A 45 -4.53 7.13 -12.81
N ASP A 46 -3.44 7.66 -13.37
CA ASP A 46 -3.41 8.18 -14.74
C ASP A 46 -3.80 7.09 -15.76
N ILE A 47 -3.30 5.87 -15.59
CA ILE A 47 -3.63 4.73 -16.46
C ILE A 47 -5.12 4.36 -16.34
N LEU A 48 -5.64 4.31 -15.12
CA LEU A 48 -7.04 3.95 -14.86
C LEU A 48 -8.00 4.99 -15.42
N GLN A 49 -7.76 6.28 -15.19
CA GLN A 49 -8.59 7.36 -15.73
C GLN A 49 -8.55 7.42 -17.26
N LYS A 50 -7.38 7.21 -17.86
CA LYS A 50 -7.23 7.18 -19.32
C LYS A 50 -7.99 6.00 -19.95
N THR A 51 -7.93 4.83 -19.32
CA THR A 51 -8.52 3.60 -19.86
C THR A 51 -10.02 3.49 -19.56
N LYS A 52 -10.46 4.01 -18.42
CA LYS A 52 -11.83 4.01 -17.94
C LYS A 52 -12.24 5.40 -17.44
N PRO A 53 -12.61 6.32 -18.35
CA PRO A 53 -13.14 7.61 -17.96
C PRO A 53 -14.36 7.44 -17.04
N GLY A 54 -14.39 8.18 -15.93
CA GLY A 54 -15.48 8.11 -14.94
C GLY A 54 -15.37 6.96 -13.94
N ILE A 55 -14.27 6.19 -13.92
CA ILE A 55 -14.04 5.18 -12.89
C ILE A 55 -14.01 5.81 -11.49
N ARG A 56 -14.65 5.14 -10.51
CA ARG A 56 -14.73 5.62 -9.13
C ARG A 56 -13.58 5.09 -8.31
N PHE A 57 -12.95 6.01 -7.57
CA PHE A 57 -11.91 5.71 -6.60
C PHE A 57 -12.46 5.84 -5.18
N SER A 58 -12.11 4.90 -4.32
CA SER A 58 -12.44 4.90 -2.90
C SER A 58 -11.15 4.75 -2.10
N LEU A 59 -11.00 5.53 -1.03
CA LEU A 59 -9.88 5.38 -0.10
C LEU A 59 -10.09 4.11 0.73
N GLU A 60 -9.09 3.23 0.74
CA GLU A 60 -9.02 2.07 1.63
C GLU A 60 -7.81 2.23 2.55
N LEU A 61 -8.04 2.58 3.81
CA LEU A 61 -6.98 2.84 4.77
C LEU A 61 -7.35 2.22 6.12
N MET A 62 -6.44 1.41 6.66
CA MET A 62 -6.61 0.76 7.95
C MET A 62 -5.49 1.24 8.88
N THR A 63 -5.84 1.98 9.92
CA THR A 63 -4.86 2.48 10.90
C THR A 63 -4.55 1.39 11.92
N ARG A 64 -3.43 0.68 11.73
CA ARG A 64 -3.00 -0.46 12.56
C ARG A 64 -1.48 -0.64 12.55
N ASP A 65 -0.99 -1.51 13.42
CA ASP A 65 0.40 -1.94 13.42
C ASP A 65 0.80 -2.61 12.09
N PRO A 66 2.09 -2.54 11.71
CA PRO A 66 2.57 -3.18 10.49
C PRO A 66 2.40 -4.69 10.54
N LEU A 67 1.92 -5.27 9.44
CA LEU A 67 1.89 -6.71 9.27
C LEU A 67 3.30 -7.25 9.06
N LYS A 68 3.61 -8.38 9.70
CA LYS A 68 4.80 -9.16 9.36
C LYS A 68 4.51 -10.02 8.15
N VAL A 69 5.35 -9.91 7.12
CA VAL A 69 5.37 -10.81 5.97
C VAL A 69 6.61 -11.71 6.10
N PRO A 70 6.48 -12.91 6.70
CA PRO A 70 7.62 -13.78 7.04
C PRO A 70 8.10 -14.62 5.86
N CYS A 71 8.32 -13.98 4.70
CA CYS A 71 8.60 -14.64 3.43
C CYS A 71 9.98 -15.33 3.38
N LEU A 72 10.83 -15.20 4.40
CA LEU A 72 12.08 -15.95 4.53
C LEU A 72 11.94 -17.20 5.41
N THR A 73 10.74 -17.47 5.94
CA THR A 73 10.47 -18.67 6.76
C THR A 73 9.89 -19.81 5.93
N LYS A 74 10.24 -21.05 6.28
CA LYS A 74 9.69 -22.25 5.60
C LYS A 74 8.16 -22.32 5.64
N ASN A 75 7.54 -21.89 6.74
CA ASN A 75 6.10 -21.99 6.93
C ASN A 75 5.31 -21.10 5.97
N TYR A 76 5.82 -19.91 5.63
CA TYR A 76 5.17 -19.00 4.66
C TYR A 76 5.00 -19.64 3.28
N TRP A 77 5.96 -20.46 2.85
CA TRP A 77 5.96 -21.09 1.52
C TRP A 77 5.02 -22.29 1.41
N ARG A 78 4.45 -22.79 2.51
CA ARG A 78 3.50 -23.91 2.47
C ARG A 78 2.25 -23.60 1.64
N THR A 79 1.88 -22.32 1.53
CA THR A 79 0.73 -21.86 0.72
C THR A 79 1.10 -21.47 -0.71
N PHE A 80 2.40 -21.44 -1.04
CA PHE A 80 2.92 -20.98 -2.34
C PHE A 80 3.99 -21.94 -2.90
N PRO A 81 3.69 -23.24 -3.05
CA PRO A 81 4.70 -24.24 -3.43
C PRO A 81 5.32 -23.97 -4.81
N ASP A 82 4.56 -23.37 -5.72
CA ASP A 82 4.96 -23.18 -7.12
C ASP A 82 5.49 -21.76 -7.41
N LEU A 83 5.58 -20.89 -6.39
CA LEU A 83 5.95 -19.50 -6.61
C LEU A 83 7.47 -19.37 -6.86
N PRO A 84 7.91 -18.82 -8.02
CA PRO A 84 9.32 -18.81 -8.37
C PRO A 84 10.19 -17.96 -7.44
N ALA A 85 11.39 -18.45 -7.10
CA ALA A 85 12.36 -17.71 -6.29
C ALA A 85 12.75 -16.34 -6.90
N LYS A 86 12.71 -16.20 -8.23
CA LYS A 86 12.96 -14.92 -8.91
C LYS A 86 11.94 -13.83 -8.55
N ASP A 87 10.71 -14.22 -8.22
CA ASP A 87 9.65 -13.27 -7.86
C ASP A 87 9.84 -12.83 -6.41
N LEU A 88 10.23 -13.74 -5.50
CA LEU A 88 10.69 -13.36 -4.15
C LEU A 88 11.87 -12.37 -4.21
N ALA A 89 12.90 -12.68 -4.99
CA ALA A 89 14.08 -11.83 -5.11
C ALA A 89 13.72 -10.42 -5.63
N ARG A 90 12.76 -10.33 -6.57
CA ARG A 90 12.23 -9.05 -7.05
C ARG A 90 11.51 -8.29 -5.94
N THR A 91 10.66 -8.97 -5.18
CA THR A 91 9.93 -8.36 -4.04
C THR A 91 10.89 -7.84 -2.97
N LEU A 92 11.88 -8.64 -2.56
CA LEU A 92 12.86 -8.22 -1.56
C LEU A 92 13.71 -7.03 -2.03
N ARG A 93 14.06 -6.99 -3.32
CA ARG A 93 14.72 -5.82 -3.90
C ARG A 93 13.83 -4.58 -3.83
N TYR A 94 12.56 -4.71 -4.23
CA TYR A 94 11.60 -3.61 -4.19
C TYR A 94 11.40 -3.07 -2.76
N VAL A 95 11.23 -3.97 -1.78
CA VAL A 95 11.15 -3.61 -0.35
C VAL A 95 12.38 -2.82 0.10
N ARG A 96 13.58 -3.27 -0.26
CA ARG A 96 14.82 -2.57 0.12
C ARG A 96 14.92 -1.19 -0.53
N GLU A 97 14.55 -1.08 -1.80
CA GLU A 97 14.60 0.18 -2.57
C GLU A 97 13.55 1.20 -2.10
N HIS A 98 12.42 0.74 -1.57
CA HIS A 98 11.31 1.60 -1.09
C HIS A 98 11.16 1.51 0.44
N SER A 99 12.23 1.12 1.15
CA SER A 99 12.20 1.00 2.60
C SER A 99 12.06 2.37 3.23
N THR A 100 11.26 2.47 4.28
CA THR A 100 10.98 3.73 4.98
C THR A 100 10.82 3.50 6.49
N ASP A 101 11.09 4.54 7.26
CA ASP A 101 10.97 4.55 8.72
C ASP A 101 9.63 5.11 9.22
N ASN A 102 8.70 5.45 8.32
CA ASN A 102 7.38 6.03 8.65
C ASN A 102 6.30 4.99 9.01
N LEU A 103 6.68 3.78 9.42
CA LEU A 103 5.74 2.79 9.94
C LEU A 103 5.07 3.30 11.22
N GLN A 104 3.79 2.96 11.40
CA GLN A 104 2.99 3.41 12.53
C GLN A 104 2.74 2.26 13.52
N ASP A 105 3.25 2.38 14.75
CA ASP A 105 2.96 1.45 15.85
C ASP A 105 1.73 1.92 16.63
N ILE A 106 0.54 1.67 16.08
CA ILE A 106 -0.75 2.14 16.59
C ILE A 106 -1.06 1.57 17.98
N SER A 107 -0.75 0.29 18.23
CA SER A 107 -1.05 -0.38 19.51
C SER A 107 -0.31 0.20 20.71
N ARG A 108 0.76 0.98 20.46
CA ARG A 108 1.53 1.69 21.50
C ARG A 108 0.89 3.00 21.94
N LEU A 109 -0.11 3.49 21.21
CA LEU A 109 -0.80 4.74 21.48
C LEU A 109 -1.99 4.52 22.43
N THR A 110 -2.36 5.57 23.18
CA THR A 110 -3.63 5.58 23.92
C THR A 110 -4.82 5.56 22.95
N PRO A 111 -6.02 5.13 23.37
CA PRO A 111 -7.19 5.12 22.50
C PRO A 111 -7.49 6.47 21.83
N GLU A 112 -7.31 7.57 22.55
CA GLU A 112 -7.51 8.93 22.01
C GLU A 112 -6.48 9.25 20.92
N ALA A 113 -5.23 8.84 21.13
CA ALA A 113 -4.16 9.02 20.15
C ALA A 113 -4.33 8.07 18.94
N GLN A 114 -4.89 6.88 19.11
CA GLN A 114 -5.25 5.98 18.00
C GLN A 114 -6.33 6.62 17.12
N LEU A 115 -7.41 7.15 17.72
CA LEU A 115 -8.47 7.85 17.00
C LEU A 115 -7.92 9.08 16.25
N ALA A 116 -7.13 9.92 16.93
CA ALA A 116 -6.53 11.10 16.31
C ALA A 116 -5.60 10.72 15.14
N ARG A 117 -4.88 9.60 15.25
CA ARG A 117 -4.04 9.09 14.16
C ARG A 117 -4.87 8.60 12.99
N GLU A 118 -5.98 7.91 13.24
CA GLU A 118 -6.89 7.44 12.19
C GLU A 118 -7.49 8.60 11.41
N GLU A 119 -7.98 9.64 12.10
CA GLU A 119 -8.49 10.85 11.46
C GLU A 119 -7.43 11.58 10.63
N ALA A 120 -6.21 11.72 11.16
CA ALA A 120 -5.09 12.34 10.46
C ALA A 120 -4.76 11.55 9.18
N ASN A 121 -4.69 10.22 9.29
CA ASN A 121 -4.38 9.34 8.17
C ASN A 121 -5.38 9.50 7.00
N VAL A 122 -6.67 9.59 7.31
CA VAL A 122 -7.72 9.84 6.32
C VAL A 122 -7.58 11.24 5.72
N ARG A 123 -7.41 12.27 6.54
CA ARG A 123 -7.30 13.67 6.06
C ARG A 123 -6.10 13.90 5.16
N GLU A 124 -4.95 13.35 5.53
CA GLU A 124 -3.71 13.40 4.73
C GLU A 124 -3.91 12.70 3.38
N SER A 125 -4.53 11.51 3.38
CA SER A 125 -4.82 10.76 2.16
C SER A 125 -5.75 11.50 1.21
N LEU A 126 -6.84 12.10 1.74
CA LEU A 126 -7.77 12.88 0.94
C LEU A 126 -7.12 14.15 0.37
N THR A 127 -6.24 14.78 1.15
CA THR A 127 -5.45 15.94 0.70
C THR A 127 -4.53 15.55 -0.45
N TYR A 128 -3.76 14.46 -0.31
CA TYR A 128 -2.90 13.94 -1.38
C TYR A 128 -3.69 13.56 -2.62
N ALA A 129 -4.83 12.85 -2.46
CA ALA A 129 -5.68 12.46 -3.58
C ALA A 129 -6.19 13.67 -4.38
N ARG A 130 -6.62 14.74 -3.68
CA ARG A 130 -7.06 15.99 -4.31
C ARG A 130 -5.90 16.70 -5.02
N ASP A 131 -4.79 16.90 -4.32
CA ASP A 131 -3.75 17.84 -4.74
C ASP A 131 -2.73 17.21 -5.71
N GLN A 132 -2.46 15.91 -5.58
CA GLN A 132 -1.41 15.21 -6.35
C GLN A 132 -1.98 14.24 -7.40
N LEU A 133 -3.14 13.63 -7.10
CA LEU A 133 -3.79 12.67 -8.01
C LEU A 133 -4.94 13.29 -8.81
N GLY A 134 -5.34 14.53 -8.51
CA GLY A 134 -6.46 15.20 -9.19
C GLY A 134 -7.83 14.54 -8.95
N LEU A 135 -7.94 13.72 -7.90
CA LEU A 135 -9.17 13.04 -7.52
C LEU A 135 -10.01 13.98 -6.65
N LYS A 136 -11.09 14.51 -7.22
CA LYS A 136 -12.01 15.41 -6.52
C LYS A 136 -13.17 14.59 -5.96
N ALA A 137 -13.55 14.90 -4.72
CA ALA A 137 -14.77 14.41 -4.09
C ALA A 137 -16.01 15.02 -4.74
#